data_AF-A0A7J8WD49-F1
#
_entry.id   AF-A0A7J8WD49-F1
#
_cell.length_a   1.000
_cell.length_b   1.000
_cell.length_c   1.000
_cell.angle_alpha   90.00
_cell.angle_beta   90.00
_cell.angle_gamma   90.00
#
_symmetry.space_group_name_H-M   'P 1'
#
loop_
_entity.id
_entity.type
_entity.pdbx_description
1 polymer ?
#
loop_
_entity_poly.entity_id
_entity_poly.type
_entity_poly.pdbx_seq_one_letter_code
_entity_poly.pdbx_strand_id
1 'polypeptide(L)'
;MLALKSKPQAMDVPKSKAFKGARSASEVDNSFWVMEQYFRAMNIEDDVTKVNTIPMYFTDAALLWWRRRSTNVRRGGTEIGTCEEF
;
A
#
# COMPACT_ATOMS: atom_id res chain seq x y z
N MET A 1 -21.29 0.69 -38.55
CA MET A 1 -20.85 -0.11 -37.38
C MET A 1 -20.13 0.82 -36.41
N LEU A 2 -20.71 1.09 -35.25
CA LEU A 2 -20.08 1.87 -34.18
C LEU A 2 -19.66 0.89 -33.07
N ALA A 3 -18.35 0.77 -32.84
CA ALA A 3 -17.81 -0.06 -31.78
C ALA A 3 -18.23 0.51 -30.41
N LEU A 4 -18.85 -0.34 -29.59
CA LEU A 4 -19.21 -0.03 -28.21
C LEU A 4 -17.96 0.34 -27.43
N LYS A 5 -17.92 1.58 -26.93
CA LYS A 5 -16.95 2.03 -25.94
C LYS A 5 -17.11 1.15 -24.69
N SER A 6 -16.09 0.37 -24.38
CA SER A 6 -16.05 -0.46 -23.18
C SER A 6 -16.06 0.43 -21.93
N LYS A 7 -17.01 0.16 -21.04
CA LYS A 7 -17.18 0.80 -19.73
C LYS A 7 -15.97 0.40 -18.85
N PRO A 8 -15.36 1.30 -18.05
CA PRO A 8 -14.38 0.87 -17.06
C PRO A 8 -15.12 -0.06 -16.09
N GLN A 9 -14.67 -1.30 -16.00
CA GLN A 9 -15.14 -2.19 -14.94
C GLN A 9 -14.64 -1.58 -13.64
N ALA A 10 -15.54 -0.93 -12.90
CA ALA A 10 -15.28 -0.59 -11.52
C ALA A 10 -15.04 -1.93 -10.81
N MET A 11 -13.77 -2.25 -10.59
CA MET A 11 -13.38 -3.38 -9.77
C MET A 11 -14.03 -3.12 -8.41
N ASP A 12 -14.95 -4.00 -8.00
CA ASP A 12 -15.53 -3.95 -6.66
C ASP A 12 -14.39 -4.20 -5.67
N VAL A 13 -13.75 -3.11 -5.24
CA VAL A 13 -12.74 -3.13 -4.19
C VAL A 13 -13.47 -3.59 -2.94
N PRO A 14 -13.09 -4.73 -2.33
CA PRO A 14 -13.67 -5.12 -1.06
C PRO A 14 -13.45 -3.99 -0.05
N LYS A 15 -14.53 -3.31 0.35
CA LYS A 15 -14.45 -2.35 1.45
C LYS A 15 -14.00 -3.11 2.69
N SER A 16 -12.81 -2.78 3.20
CA SER A 16 -12.27 -3.41 4.41
C SER A 16 -13.22 -3.19 5.58
N LYS A 17 -13.40 -4.24 6.38
CA LYS A 17 -14.16 -4.18 7.64
C LYS A 17 -13.48 -3.19 8.58
N ALA A 18 -14.28 -2.37 9.27
CA ALA A 18 -13.81 -1.45 10.29
C ALA A 18 -12.87 -2.15 11.29
N PHE A 19 -11.70 -1.52 11.47
CA PHE A 19 -10.62 -1.96 12.36
C PHE A 19 -11.13 -2.23 13.78
N LYS A 20 -11.24 -3.50 14.15
CA LYS A 20 -11.51 -3.96 15.51
C LYS A 20 -10.17 -4.33 16.13
N GLY A 21 -9.53 -3.32 16.74
CA GLY A 21 -8.18 -3.43 17.29
C GLY A 21 -7.89 -4.75 18.00
N ALA A 22 -7.17 -5.64 17.33
CA ALA A 22 -6.32 -6.69 17.88
C ALA A 22 -5.51 -7.33 16.73
N ARG A 23 -4.18 -7.07 16.75
CA ARG A 23 -3.11 -7.50 15.82
C ARG A 23 -2.87 -6.63 14.58
N SER A 24 -2.42 -5.40 14.83
CA SER A 24 -1.99 -4.47 13.77
C SER A 24 -0.77 -4.93 12.97
N ALA A 25 0.15 -5.72 13.54
CA ALA A 25 1.36 -6.14 12.84
C ALA A 25 1.02 -7.07 11.66
N SER A 26 0.15 -8.06 11.89
CA SER A 26 -0.25 -9.02 10.86
C SER A 26 -1.02 -8.38 9.70
N GLU A 27 -1.80 -7.34 10.00
CA GLU A 27 -2.51 -6.56 8.98
C GLU A 27 -1.55 -5.71 8.14
N VAL A 28 -0.56 -5.09 8.79
CA VAL A 28 0.51 -4.33 8.13
C VAL A 28 1.34 -5.26 7.23
N ASP A 29 1.78 -6.40 7.74
CA ASP A 29 2.55 -7.41 7.00
C ASP A 29 1.78 -7.94 5.79
N ASN A 30 0.47 -8.21 5.96
CA ASN A 30 -0.39 -8.65 4.87
C ASN A 30 -0.56 -7.57 3.79
N SER A 31 -0.70 -6.29 4.19
CA SER A 31 -0.75 -5.18 3.24
C SER A 31 0.54 -5.06 2.42
N PHE A 32 1.71 -5.20 3.05
CA PHE A 32 3.00 -5.20 2.35
C PHE A 32 3.12 -6.36 1.39
N TRP A 33 2.74 -7.57 1.81
CA TRP A 33 2.77 -8.74 0.95
C TRP A 33 1.92 -8.54 -0.32
N VAL A 34 0.70 -7.99 -0.18
CA VAL A 34 -0.17 -7.68 -1.33
C VAL A 34 0.46 -6.63 -2.25
N MET A 35 1.10 -5.59 -1.69
CA MET A 35 1.79 -4.56 -2.49
C MET A 35 3.00 -5.12 -3.25
N GLU A 36 3.77 -6.01 -2.62
CA GLU A 36 4.88 -6.72 -3.27
C GLU A 36 4.40 -7.55 -4.47
N GLN A 37 3.26 -8.25 -4.35
CA GLN A 37 2.69 -8.97 -5.48
C GLN A 37 2.19 -8.03 -6.57
N TYR A 38 1.59 -6.90 -6.20
CA TYR A 38 1.16 -5.88 -7.16
C TYR A 38 2.34 -5.33 -7.96
N PHE A 39 3.44 -4.96 -7.31
CA PHE A 39 4.62 -4.44 -7.99
C PHE A 39 5.24 -5.47 -8.94
N ARG A 40 5.31 -6.74 -8.53
CA ARG A 40 5.74 -7.83 -9.42
C ARG A 40 4.83 -7.96 -10.65
N ALA A 41 3.52 -7.93 -10.45
CA ALA A 41 2.56 -8.03 -11.56
C ALA A 41 2.64 -6.84 -12.52
N MET A 42 2.99 -5.65 -12.02
CA MET A 42 3.13 -4.42 -12.81
C MET A 42 4.56 -4.19 -13.35
N ASN A 43 5.50 -5.12 -13.07
CA ASN A 43 6.91 -4.99 -13.41
C ASN A 43 7.55 -3.69 -12.89
N ILE A 44 7.16 -3.27 -11.68
CA ILE A 44 7.71 -2.10 -10.99
C ILE A 44 8.86 -2.58 -10.10
N GLU A 45 10.09 -2.29 -10.51
CA GLU A 45 11.30 -2.71 -9.80
C GLU A 45 11.97 -1.56 -9.02
N ASP A 46 11.75 -0.32 -9.41
CA ASP A 46 12.34 0.86 -8.77
C ASP A 46 11.84 1.07 -7.34
N ASP A 47 12.73 0.97 -6.36
CA ASP A 47 12.37 1.01 -4.94
C ASP A 47 11.81 2.36 -4.52
N VAL A 48 12.31 3.47 -5.08
CA VAL A 48 11.76 4.80 -4.81
C VAL A 48 10.31 4.89 -5.26
N THR A 49 9.99 4.37 -6.45
CA THR A 49 8.62 4.29 -6.97
C THR A 49 7.76 3.42 -6.08
N LYS A 50 8.23 2.25 -5.64
CA LYS A 50 7.47 1.36 -4.76
C LYS A 50 7.17 2.03 -3.41
N VAL A 51 8.20 2.57 -2.74
CA VAL A 51 8.09 3.26 -1.43
C VAL A 51 7.09 4.41 -1.50
N ASN A 52 7.11 5.19 -2.59
CA ASN A 52 6.17 6.30 -2.78
C ASN A 52 4.74 5.84 -3.10
N THR A 53 4.59 4.64 -3.66
CA THR A 53 3.28 4.11 -4.11
C THR A 53 2.54 3.39 -2.98
N ILE A 54 3.24 2.62 -2.15
CA ILE A 54 2.69 1.84 -1.02
C ILE A 54 1.65 2.63 -0.18
N PRO A 55 1.92 3.87 0.25
CA PRO A 55 1.01 4.64 1.10
C PRO A 55 -0.36 4.91 0.46
N MET A 56 -0.42 4.94 -0.88
CA MET A 56 -1.67 5.21 -1.62
C MET A 56 -2.67 4.04 -1.51
N TYR A 57 -2.19 2.85 -1.16
CA TYR A 57 -2.98 1.63 -1.07
C TYR A 57 -3.20 1.17 0.38
N PHE A 58 -2.61 1.87 1.35
CA PHE A 58 -2.77 1.58 2.76
C PHE A 58 -4.11 2.06 3.30
N THR A 59 -4.76 1.19 4.06
CA THR A 59 -5.98 1.50 4.82
C THR A 59 -5.78 1.17 6.30
N ASP A 60 -6.63 1.73 7.15
CA ASP A 60 -6.75 1.37 8.56
C ASP A 60 -5.40 1.32 9.32
N ALA A 61 -5.00 0.14 9.80
CA ALA A 61 -3.79 -0.08 10.59
C ALA A 61 -2.50 0.26 9.82
N ALA A 62 -2.43 -0.10 8.53
CA ALA A 62 -1.27 0.14 7.69
C ALA A 62 -1.06 1.64 7.45
N LEU A 63 -2.14 2.39 7.23
CA LEU A 63 -2.06 3.83 7.04
C LEU A 63 -1.65 4.56 8.32
N LEU A 64 -2.17 4.13 9.48
CA LEU A 64 -1.76 4.68 10.77
C LEU A 64 -0.31 4.39 11.10
N TRP A 65 0.16 3.17 10.85
CA TRP A 65 1.55 2.79 10.98
C TRP A 65 2.44 3.67 10.09
N TRP A 66 2.08 3.85 8.82
CA TRP A 66 2.83 4.67 7.87
C TRP A 66 2.92 6.12 8.35
N ARG A 67 1.80 6.74 8.75
CA ARG A 67 1.79 8.12 9.29
C ARG A 67 2.74 8.29 10.47
N ARG A 68 2.78 7.32 11.39
CA ARG A 68 3.70 7.34 12.54
C ARG A 68 5.16 7.23 12.09
N ARG A 69 5.45 6.33 11.15
CA ARG A 69 6.80 6.11 10.62
C ARG A 69 7.31 7.31 9.82
N SER A 70 6.51 7.90 8.93
CA SER A 70 6.88 9.11 8.19
C SER A 70 7.14 10.32 9.10
N THR A 71 6.38 10.42 10.21
CA THR A 71 6.63 11.46 11.22
C THR A 71 7.97 11.25 11.94
N ASN A 72 8.38 9.99 12.14
CA ASN A 72 9.68 9.66 12.73
C ASN A 72 10.83 10.01 11.78
N VAL A 73 10.72 9.70 10.48
CA VAL A 73 11.70 10.10 9.44
C VAL A 73 11.88 11.62 9.45
N ARG A 74 10.78 12.38 9.42
CA ARG A 74 10.80 13.86 9.48
C ARG A 74 11.47 14.44 10.73
N ARG A 75 11.60 13.66 11.80
CA ARG A 75 12.25 14.04 13.06
C ARG A 75 13.73 13.61 13.12
N GLY A 76 14.32 13.21 12.00
CA GLY A 76 15.70 12.74 11.92
C GLY A 76 15.88 11.24 12.14
N GLY A 77 14.79 10.47 12.08
CA GLY A 77 14.88 9.01 12.04
C GLY A 77 15.30 8.50 10.66
N THR A 78 15.70 7.23 10.59
CA THR A 78 16.17 6.58 9.35
C THR A 78 15.09 6.61 8.28
N GLU A 79 15.43 7.10 7.08
CA GLU A 79 14.59 7.01 5.89
C GLU A 79 14.26 5.55 5.53
N ILE A 80 13.22 5.35 4.71
CA ILE A 80 12.89 4.03 4.17
C ILE A 80 13.28 4.08 2.70
N GLY A 81 14.36 3.38 2.35
CA GLY A 81 14.91 3.32 1.01
C GLY A 81 14.32 2.18 0.18
N THR A 82 13.82 1.11 0.81
CA THR A 82 13.31 -0.07 0.12
C THR A 82 12.02 -0.61 0.73
N CYS A 83 11.29 -1.42 -0.04
CA CYS A 83 10.12 -2.16 0.46
C CYS A 83 10.44 -3.14 1.60
N GLU A 84 11.69 -3.59 1.71
CA GLU A 84 12.13 -4.53 2.75
C GLU A 84 12.39 -3.86 4.10
N GLU A 85 12.57 -2.53 4.12
CA GLU A 85 12.85 -1.73 5.33
C GLU A 85 11.58 -1.24 6.05
N PHE A 86 10.42 -1.66 5.57
CA PHE A 86 9.14 -1.40 6.21
C PHE A 86 8.86 -2.42 7.33
#